data_AF-A0AAD4W2P1-F1
#
_entry.id   AF-A0AAD4W2P1-F1
#
_cell.length_a   1.000
_cell.length_b   1.000
_cell.length_c   1.000
_cell.angle_alpha   90.00
_cell.angle_beta   90.00
_cell.angle_gamma   90.00
#
_symmetry.space_group_name_H-M   'P 1'
#
loop_
_entity.id
_entity.type
_entity.pdbx_description
1 polymer ?
#
loop_
_entity_poly.entity_id
_entity_poly.type
_entity_poly.pdbx_seq_one_letter_code
_entity_poly.pdbx_strand_id
1 'polypeptide(L)'
;MWIRRWQSYTLNSRLHEHYKACETPKAGRSNLPHPSLWNGRLVNHWYWLCDKVYTDEDFLELSKQNADNRKKQKYHHKGGAKPFIQHAMEAHKKKKKSGALLSMIDNWGALHKDKKGQWINDVAQEKHVSYSYFVLTAGIF
;
A
#
# COMPACT_ATOMS: atom_id res chain seq x y z
N MET A 1 17.18 -9.66 -10.74
CA MET A 1 15.80 -9.34 -11.16
C MET A 1 14.80 -10.31 -10.51
N TRP A 2 14.40 -10.11 -9.23
CA TRP A 2 13.45 -11.04 -8.56
C TRP A 2 12.52 -10.39 -7.48
N ILE A 3 12.36 -9.07 -7.44
CA ILE A 3 11.61 -8.39 -6.36
C ILE A 3 10.19 -7.93 -6.79
N ARG A 4 9.84 -7.97 -8.07
CA ARG A 4 8.61 -7.30 -8.57
C ARG A 4 7.29 -8.09 -8.49
N ARG A 5 7.26 -9.30 -7.89
CA ARG A 5 6.05 -10.15 -7.84
C ARG A 5 5.64 -10.64 -6.44
N TRP A 6 5.90 -9.84 -5.40
CA TRP A 6 5.28 -10.01 -4.08
C TRP A 6 3.93 -9.28 -4.04
N GLN A 7 2.99 -9.72 -4.88
CA GLN A 7 1.66 -9.10 -5.01
C GLN A 7 0.73 -9.52 -3.86
N SER A 8 0.92 -8.88 -2.71
CA SER A 8 -0.09 -8.22 -1.88
C SER A 8 0.43 -8.16 -0.45
N TYR A 9 0.38 -6.96 0.13
CA TYR A 9 0.83 -6.72 1.52
C TYR A 9 0.12 -7.67 2.51
N THR A 10 -1.14 -8.00 2.22
CA THR A 10 -2.00 -8.93 2.97
C THR A 10 -1.52 -10.38 2.93
N LEU A 11 -0.98 -10.85 1.81
CA LEU A 11 -0.43 -12.21 1.69
C LEU A 11 0.79 -12.37 2.61
N ASN A 12 1.71 -11.41 2.57
CA ASN A 12 2.91 -11.43 3.42
C ASN A 12 2.59 -11.30 4.91
N SER A 13 1.56 -10.53 5.29
CA SER A 13 1.13 -10.43 6.69
C SER A 13 0.63 -11.77 7.22
N ARG A 14 -0.30 -12.42 6.51
CA ARG A 14 -0.92 -13.68 6.94
C ARG A 14 0.08 -14.85 6.97
N LEU A 15 1.03 -14.86 6.03
CA LEU A 15 2.11 -15.85 6.01
C LEU A 15 3.11 -15.64 7.15
N HIS A 16 3.42 -14.39 7.47
CA HIS A 16 4.26 -14.08 8.62
C HIS A 16 3.56 -14.42 9.94
N GLU A 17 2.24 -14.23 10.04
CA GLU A 17 1.45 -14.68 11.19
C GLU A 17 1.48 -16.21 11.35
N HIS A 18 1.29 -16.96 10.26
CA HIS A 18 1.45 -18.43 10.25
C HIS A 18 2.86 -18.84 10.70
N TYR A 19 3.90 -18.15 10.22
CA TYR A 19 5.27 -18.40 10.63
C TYR A 19 5.48 -18.15 12.13
N LYS A 20 4.96 -17.04 12.69
CA LYS A 20 5.10 -16.73 14.12
C LYS A 20 4.51 -17.80 15.02
N ALA A 21 3.42 -18.43 14.61
CA ALA A 21 2.83 -19.56 15.33
C ALA A 21 3.74 -20.81 15.37
N CYS A 22 4.74 -20.88 14.49
CA CYS A 22 5.73 -21.96 14.47
C CYS A 22 6.96 -21.69 15.35
N GLU A 23 7.15 -20.46 15.84
CA GLU A 23 8.22 -19.98 16.73
C GLU A 23 9.67 -20.06 16.18
N THR A 24 10.01 -21.07 15.39
CA THR A 24 11.37 -21.30 14.88
C THR A 24 11.39 -21.55 13.36
N PRO A 25 12.50 -21.24 12.66
CA PRO A 25 12.63 -21.53 11.23
C PRO A 25 12.46 -23.01 10.89
N LYS A 26 12.98 -23.89 11.76
CA LYS A 26 12.90 -25.35 11.59
C LYS A 26 11.45 -25.84 11.69
N ALA A 27 10.71 -25.38 12.69
CA ALA A 27 9.29 -25.70 12.82
C ALA A 27 8.46 -25.07 11.69
N GLY A 28 8.79 -23.85 11.26
CA GLY A 28 8.17 -23.20 10.11
C GLY A 28 8.29 -24.04 8.83
N ARG A 29 9.47 -24.60 8.55
CA ARG A 29 9.68 -25.51 7.40
C ARG A 29 8.83 -26.77 7.48
N SER A 30 8.64 -27.34 8.67
CA SER A 30 7.78 -28.51 8.88
C SER A 30 6.28 -28.20 8.81
N ASN A 31 5.90 -26.95 9.06
CA ASN A 31 4.50 -26.51 9.11
C ASN A 31 4.13 -25.67 7.89
N LEU A 32 3.78 -26.34 6.79
CA LEU A 32 3.39 -25.66 5.55
C LEU A 32 2.08 -24.88 5.72
N PRO A 33 2.00 -23.64 5.19
CA PRO A 33 0.75 -22.88 5.17
C PRO A 33 -0.26 -23.55 4.26
N HIS A 34 -1.54 -23.44 4.60
CA HIS A 34 -2.63 -23.97 3.78
C HIS A 34 -2.55 -23.42 2.34
N PRO A 35 -2.83 -24.22 1.28
CA PRO A 35 -2.70 -23.78 -0.10
C PRO A 35 -3.47 -22.49 -0.45
N SER A 36 -4.60 -22.22 0.23
CA SER A 36 -5.37 -20.98 0.06
C SER A 36 -4.69 -19.72 0.63
N LEU A 37 -3.78 -19.88 1.60
CA LEU A 37 -2.93 -18.80 2.12
C LEU A 37 -1.72 -18.55 1.22
N TRP A 38 -1.30 -19.56 0.48
CA TRP A 38 -0.02 -19.60 -0.23
C TRP A 38 -0.16 -19.56 -1.76
N ASN A 39 -1.40 -19.56 -2.27
CA ASN A 39 -1.78 -19.49 -3.68
C ASN A 39 -1.01 -20.47 -4.57
N GLY A 40 -0.80 -21.70 -4.09
CA GLY A 40 -0.13 -22.76 -4.84
C GLY A 40 1.34 -22.46 -5.21
N ARG A 41 2.00 -21.55 -4.51
CA ARG A 41 3.44 -21.28 -4.72
C ARG A 41 4.27 -22.51 -4.37
N LEU A 42 5.47 -22.59 -4.96
CA LEU A 42 6.42 -23.66 -4.67
C LEU A 42 6.80 -23.69 -3.19
N VAL A 43 6.94 -24.89 -2.64
CA VAL A 43 7.37 -25.13 -1.24
C VAL A 43 8.73 -24.48 -0.95
N ASN A 44 9.65 -24.48 -1.92
CA ASN A 44 10.96 -23.84 -1.77
C ASN A 44 10.87 -22.33 -1.46
N HIS A 45 9.82 -21.65 -1.93
CA HIS A 45 9.62 -20.24 -1.56
C HIS A 45 9.26 -20.08 -0.08
N TRP A 46 8.58 -21.06 0.53
CA TRP A 46 8.22 -21.03 1.94
C TRP A 46 9.46 -21.25 2.80
N TYR A 47 10.32 -22.19 2.39
CA TYR A 47 11.60 -22.44 3.05
C TYR A 47 12.49 -21.19 3.01
N TRP A 48 12.59 -20.54 1.84
CA TRP A 48 13.35 -19.30 1.71
C TRP A 48 12.80 -18.20 2.63
N LEU A 49 11.48 -18.05 2.75
CA LEU A 49 10.88 -17.09 3.69
C LEU A 49 11.26 -17.38 5.13
N CYS A 50 11.15 -18.64 5.57
CA CYS A 50 11.48 -19.05 6.94
C CYS A 50 12.96 -18.82 7.26
N ASP A 51 13.87 -19.08 6.32
CA ASP A 51 15.30 -19.06 6.60
C ASP A 51 15.96 -17.70 6.35
N LYS A 52 15.41 -16.90 5.43
CA LYS A 52 16.07 -15.71 4.88
C LYS A 52 15.29 -14.41 5.04
N VAL A 53 13.98 -14.46 5.32
CA VAL A 53 13.16 -13.25 5.45
C VAL A 53 12.68 -13.05 6.87
N TYR A 54 12.11 -14.09 7.49
CA TYR A 54 11.55 -13.97 8.83
C TYR A 54 12.57 -14.09 9.96
N THR A 55 13.82 -14.36 9.62
CA THR A 55 15.00 -14.39 10.50
C THR A 55 15.92 -13.19 10.30
N ASP A 56 15.69 -12.40 9.27
CA ASP A 56 16.54 -11.27 8.89
C ASP A 56 16.21 -10.06 9.77
N GLU A 57 17.19 -9.61 10.55
CA GLU A 57 17.01 -8.55 11.54
C GLU A 57 16.62 -7.21 10.89
N ASP A 58 17.26 -6.86 9.77
CA ASP A 58 16.96 -5.65 9.01
C ASP A 58 15.51 -5.66 8.51
N PHE A 59 15.04 -6.80 7.98
CA PHE A 59 13.67 -6.97 7.55
C PHE A 59 12.68 -6.82 8.71
N LEU A 60 12.97 -7.42 9.86
CA LEU A 60 12.13 -7.33 11.04
C LEU A 60 12.05 -5.91 11.58
N GLU A 61 13.18 -5.20 11.62
CA GLU A 61 13.24 -3.80 12.03
C GLU A 61 12.43 -2.91 11.07
N LEU A 62 12.66 -3.02 9.76
CA LEU A 62 11.92 -2.27 8.75
C LEU A 62 10.41 -2.56 8.83
N SER A 63 10.03 -3.81 9.07
CA SER A 63 8.62 -4.19 9.24
C SER A 63 7.99 -3.51 10.46
N LYS A 64 8.71 -3.47 11.59
CA LYS A 64 8.28 -2.78 12.81
C LYS A 64 8.16 -1.26 12.59
N GLN A 65 9.18 -0.63 12.00
CA GLN A 65 9.15 0.79 11.66
C GLN A 65 7.97 1.12 10.73
N ASN A 66 7.71 0.29 9.72
CA ASN A 66 6.57 0.47 8.81
C ASN A 66 5.22 0.29 9.51
N ALA A 67 5.13 -0.58 10.52
CA ALA A 67 3.92 -0.71 11.33
C ALA A 67 3.70 0.55 12.19
N ASP A 68 4.75 1.07 12.83
CA ASP A 68 4.66 2.26 13.66
C ASP A 68 4.41 3.54 12.83
N ASN A 69 5.02 3.66 11.66
CA ASN A 69 4.72 4.74 10.71
C ASN A 69 3.27 4.71 10.25
N ARG A 70 2.68 3.52 10.07
CA ARG A 70 1.25 3.37 9.77
C ARG A 70 0.35 3.82 10.92
N LYS A 71 0.70 3.50 12.16
CA LYS A 71 -0.03 3.98 13.35
C LYS A 71 -0.02 5.51 13.45
N LYS A 72 1.06 6.16 12.96
CA LYS A 72 1.19 7.63 12.94
C LYS A 72 0.43 8.31 11.79
N GLN A 73 -0.10 7.55 10.82
CA GLN A 73 -0.85 8.15 9.71
C GLN A 73 -2.17 8.71 10.22
N LYS A 74 -2.38 10.03 10.02
CA LYS A 74 -3.60 10.74 10.44
C LYS A 74 -4.85 10.33 9.66
N TYR A 75 -4.68 9.74 8.48
CA TYR A 75 -5.77 9.30 7.61
C TYR A 75 -5.29 8.23 6.63
N HIS A 76 -6.22 7.39 6.19
CA HIS A 76 -5.99 6.41 5.14
C HIS A 76 -6.55 6.93 3.80
N HIS A 77 -5.68 7.07 2.79
CA HIS A 77 -6.12 7.33 1.42
C HIS A 77 -6.57 6.02 0.75
N LYS A 78 -7.53 6.08 -0.17
CA LYS A 78 -8.04 4.89 -0.89
C LYS A 78 -7.14 4.44 -2.06
N GLY A 79 -6.05 5.15 -2.32
CA GLY A 79 -5.13 4.86 -3.42
C GLY A 79 -4.25 3.63 -3.23
N GLY A 80 -4.27 2.98 -2.05
CA GLY A 80 -3.41 1.84 -1.76
C GLY A 80 -1.92 2.18 -1.85
N ALA A 81 -1.10 1.16 -2.16
CA ALA A 81 0.36 1.28 -2.19
C ALA A 81 0.93 1.97 -3.45
N LYS A 82 0.07 2.37 -4.39
CA LYS A 82 0.50 3.02 -5.63
C LYS A 82 0.92 4.48 -5.33
N PRO A 83 2.10 4.93 -5.81
CA PRO A 83 2.53 6.31 -5.64
C PRO A 83 1.55 7.31 -6.23
N PHE A 84 1.47 8.50 -5.63
CA PHE A 84 0.57 9.57 -6.08
C PHE A 84 0.76 9.91 -7.57
N ILE A 85 2.00 9.99 -8.05
CA ILE A 85 2.32 10.26 -9.46
C ILE A 85 1.74 9.20 -10.41
N GLN A 86 1.75 7.93 -10.02
CA GLN A 86 1.16 6.87 -10.85
C GLN A 86 -0.36 6.98 -10.92
N HIS A 87 -1.03 7.34 -9.82
CA HIS A 87 -2.45 7.66 -9.83
C HIS A 87 -2.74 8.84 -10.76
N ALA A 88 -1.92 9.88 -10.69
CA ALA A 88 -2.07 11.05 -11.54
C ALA A 88 -1.89 10.72 -13.03
N MET A 89 -0.89 9.92 -13.38
CA MET A 89 -0.67 9.45 -14.75
C MET A 89 -1.81 8.57 -15.26
N GLU A 90 -2.37 7.68 -14.44
CA GLU A 90 -3.50 6.83 -14.84
C GLU A 90 -4.79 7.63 -15.02
N ALA A 91 -5.05 8.55 -14.10
CA ALA A 91 -6.18 9.46 -14.21
C ALA A 91 -6.04 10.33 -15.47
N HIS A 92 -4.84 10.85 -15.74
CA HIS A 92 -4.52 11.59 -16.96
C HIS A 92 -4.73 10.72 -18.21
N LYS A 93 -4.28 9.46 -18.23
CA LYS A 93 -4.53 8.53 -19.35
C LYS A 93 -6.02 8.27 -19.57
N LYS A 94 -6.82 8.15 -18.49
CA LYS A 94 -8.28 7.96 -18.58
C LYS A 94 -8.99 9.20 -19.12
N LYS A 95 -8.58 10.41 -18.70
CA LYS A 95 -9.19 11.68 -19.14
C LYS A 95 -8.60 12.29 -20.42
N LYS A 96 -7.42 11.86 -20.88
CA LYS A 96 -6.91 12.20 -22.22
C LYS A 96 -7.85 11.68 -23.33
N LYS A 97 -8.61 10.62 -23.04
CA LYS A 97 -9.73 10.15 -23.89
C LYS A 97 -10.96 11.08 -23.85
N SER A 98 -11.07 11.98 -22.86
CA SER A 98 -12.21 12.88 -22.64
C SER A 98 -11.86 14.37 -22.71
N GLY A 99 -10.62 14.74 -23.06
CA GLY A 99 -10.18 16.14 -23.23
C GLY A 99 -10.00 16.98 -21.94
N ALA A 100 -10.20 16.41 -20.75
CA ALA A 100 -10.16 17.17 -19.49
C ALA A 100 -8.79 17.08 -18.80
N LEU A 101 -8.16 18.23 -18.50
CA LEU A 101 -6.97 18.31 -17.66
C LEU A 101 -7.34 17.87 -16.23
N LEU A 102 -6.54 17.01 -15.62
CA LEU A 102 -6.69 16.69 -14.19
C LEU A 102 -5.76 17.61 -13.41
N SER A 103 -6.35 18.45 -12.56
CA SER A 103 -5.55 19.14 -11.56
C SER A 103 -5.09 18.12 -10.49
N MET A 104 -3.95 18.40 -9.86
CA MET A 104 -3.47 17.71 -8.67
C MET A 104 -4.58 17.56 -7.60
N ILE A 105 -5.46 18.55 -7.54
CA ILE A 105 -6.58 18.70 -6.60
C ILE A 105 -7.69 17.69 -6.91
N ASP A 106 -8.03 17.47 -8.18
CA ASP A 106 -9.05 16.48 -8.58
C ASP A 106 -8.66 15.06 -8.20
N ASN A 107 -7.38 14.71 -8.36
CA ASN A 107 -6.85 13.42 -7.93
C ASN A 107 -6.88 13.27 -6.42
N TRP A 108 -6.60 14.35 -5.68
CA TRP A 108 -6.72 14.34 -4.22
C TRP A 108 -8.16 14.03 -3.78
N GLY A 109 -9.15 14.73 -4.35
CA GLY A 109 -10.56 14.48 -4.08
C GLY A 109 -10.96 13.04 -4.40
N ALA A 110 -10.54 12.50 -5.55
CA ALA A 110 -10.85 11.12 -5.95
C ALA A 110 -10.30 10.07 -4.98
N LEU A 111 -9.16 10.32 -4.34
CA LEU A 111 -8.51 9.37 -3.43
C LEU A 111 -8.97 9.50 -1.96
N HIS A 112 -9.65 10.60 -1.62
CA HIS A 112 -10.05 10.93 -0.24
C HIS A 112 -11.56 11.12 -0.06
N LYS A 113 -12.36 10.92 -1.11
CA LYS A 113 -13.82 10.86 -1.04
C LYS A 113 -14.35 9.43 -1.10
N ASP A 114 -15.51 9.21 -0.51
CA ASP A 114 -16.23 7.94 -0.57
C ASP A 114 -17.08 7.78 -1.85
N LYS A 115 -17.78 6.66 -1.96
CA LYS A 115 -18.65 6.38 -3.13
C LYS A 115 -19.82 7.37 -3.23
N LYS A 116 -20.17 8.05 -2.14
CA LYS A 116 -21.21 9.09 -2.07
C LYS A 116 -20.63 10.49 -2.29
N GLY A 117 -19.32 10.62 -2.49
CA GLY A 117 -18.63 11.90 -2.69
C GLY A 117 -18.29 12.65 -1.40
N GLN A 118 -18.49 12.03 -0.23
CA GLN A 118 -18.17 12.62 1.08
C GLN A 118 -16.69 12.44 1.41
N TRP A 119 -16.09 13.42 2.07
CA TRP A 119 -14.72 13.31 2.56
C TRP A 119 -14.62 12.21 3.61
N ILE A 120 -13.61 11.35 3.46
CA ILE A 120 -13.38 10.25 4.39
C ILE A 120 -12.67 10.77 5.67
N ASN A 121 -12.08 11.96 5.60
CA ASN A 121 -11.34 12.55 6.70
C ASN A 121 -11.29 14.08 6.59
N ASP A 122 -11.53 14.77 7.70
CA ASP A 122 -11.60 16.24 7.77
C ASP A 122 -10.25 16.92 7.47
N VAL A 123 -9.13 16.30 7.85
CA VAL A 123 -7.78 16.81 7.53
C VAL A 123 -7.52 16.74 6.02
N ALA A 124 -8.06 15.72 5.34
CA ALA A 124 -7.94 15.62 3.89
C ALA A 124 -8.80 16.67 3.18
N GLN A 125 -9.96 17.00 3.74
CA GLN A 125 -10.81 18.10 3.27
C GLN A 125 -10.12 19.46 3.48
N GLU A 126 -9.57 19.73 4.67
CA GLU A 126 -8.87 20.97 4.98
C GLU A 126 -7.66 21.19 4.05
N LYS A 127 -6.86 20.15 3.81
CA LYS A 127 -5.77 20.20 2.83
C LYS A 127 -6.26 20.46 1.42
N HIS A 128 -7.36 19.84 1.01
CA HIS A 128 -7.94 20.10 -0.31
C HIS A 128 -8.35 21.57 -0.45
N VAL A 129 -9.04 22.12 0.56
CA VAL A 129 -9.43 23.54 0.59
C VAL A 129 -8.18 24.42 0.50
N SER A 130 -7.14 24.15 1.30
CA SER A 130 -5.87 24.89 1.24
C SER A 130 -5.21 24.83 -0.15
N TYR A 131 -5.14 23.65 -0.78
CA TYR A 131 -4.60 23.51 -2.14
C TYR A 131 -5.45 24.24 -3.18
N SER A 132 -6.77 24.19 -3.07
CA SER A 132 -7.69 24.93 -3.95
C SER A 132 -7.49 26.44 -3.82
N TYR A 133 -7.38 26.96 -2.60
CA TYR A 133 -7.10 28.38 -2.38
C TYR A 133 -5.74 28.79 -2.95
N PHE A 134 -4.69 28.01 -2.71
CA PHE A 134 -3.35 28.31 -3.23
C PHE A 134 -3.32 28.38 -4.76
N VAL A 135 -3.98 27.45 -5.46
CA VAL A 135 -4.06 27.47 -6.93
C VAL A 135 -4.86 28.67 -7.44
N LEU A 136 -5.95 29.05 -6.75
CA LEU A 136 -6.78 30.19 -7.11
C LEU A 136 -6.11 31.55 -6.85
N THR A 137 -5.25 31.65 -5.83
CA THR A 137 -4.58 32.91 -5.46
C THR A 137 -3.19 33.08 -6.06
N ALA A 138 -2.48 32.00 -6.39
CA ALA A 138 -1.11 32.05 -6.90
C ALA A 138 -1.00 32.04 -8.44
N GLY A 139 -2.11 31.85 -9.18
CA GLY A 139 -2.15 32.05 -10.63
C GLY A 139 -1.21 31.15 -11.45
N ILE A 140 -0.94 29.92 -11.00
CA ILE A 140 -0.13 28.95 -11.76
C ILE A 140 -1.08 28.03 -12.55
N PHE A 141 -1.23 28.33 -13.85
CA PHE A 141 -1.85 27.45 -14.85
C PHE A 141 -0.84 26.47 -15.44
#